data_AF-A0A3P7WHW3-F1
#
_entry.id   AF-A0A3P7WHW3-F1
#
_cell.length_a   1.000
_cell.length_b   1.000
_cell.length_c   1.000
_cell.angle_alpha   90.00
_cell.angle_beta   90.00
_cell.angle_gamma   90.00
#
_symmetry.space_group_name_H-M   'P 1'
#
loop_
_entity.id
_entity.type
_entity.pdbx_description
1 polymer ?
#
loop_
_entity_poly.entity_id
_entity_poly.type
_entity_poly.pdbx_seq_one_letter_code
_entity_poly.pdbx_strand_id
1 'polypeptide(L)'
;MRIVVNLGETPTQLISDSFVTDGNWRKVAVERVGKTIKLRLSSPSSVNYEEEKARTIGGFKSVLNLHQKKSRLFIGGVVPGVNISPEIHNREFTGDIEDLRIHGETVGLWNAKKGGNYNVKGAMKKIFATSLTNEIALSFNGDGYAVYKLGIWNPRKQTIFSLTFQTYSPDGLFIYLGKE
;
A
#
# COMPACT_ATOMS: atom_id res chain seq x y z
N MET A 1 8.17 15.15 7.38
CA MET A 1 7.18 14.11 7.78
C MET A 1 7.63 13.45 9.10
N ARG A 2 6.73 12.93 9.95
CA ARG A 2 7.09 12.31 11.25
C ARG A 2 6.41 10.96 11.47
N ILE A 3 7.16 9.98 11.95
CA ILE A 3 6.69 8.67 12.41
C ILE A 3 6.83 8.61 13.93
N VAL A 4 5.84 8.04 14.61
CA VAL A 4 5.89 7.75 16.05
C VAL A 4 5.57 6.27 16.26
N VAL A 5 6.40 5.57 17.02
CA VAL A 5 6.19 4.15 17.36
C VAL A 5 6.37 3.96 18.86
N ASN A 6 5.45 3.23 19.48
CA ASN A 6 5.57 2.78 20.87
C ASN A 6 5.34 1.27 20.93
N LEU A 7 6.27 0.53 21.53
CA LEU A 7 6.20 -0.93 21.74
C LEU A 7 5.84 -1.32 23.18
N GLY A 8 5.35 -0.37 23.98
CA GLY A 8 4.87 -0.57 25.35
C GLY A 8 5.78 0.02 26.43
N GLU A 9 6.66 0.95 26.07
CA GLU A 9 7.50 1.74 26.95
C GLU A 9 7.43 3.21 26.48
N THR A 10 8.57 3.81 26.14
CA THR A 10 8.65 5.20 25.67
C THR A 10 8.46 5.28 24.15
N PRO A 11 7.58 6.15 23.65
CA PRO A 11 7.46 6.42 22.22
C PRO A 11 8.80 6.87 21.61
N THR A 12 9.12 6.33 20.44
CA THR A 12 10.27 6.75 19.64
C THR A 12 9.76 7.46 18.39
N GLN A 13 10.37 8.60 18.07
CA GLN A 13 10.02 9.39 16.89
C GLN A 13 11.13 9.32 15.83
N LEU A 14 10.74 9.33 14.56
CA LEU A 14 11.63 9.44 13.41
C LEU A 14 11.09 10.52 12.48
N ILE A 15 11.89 11.55 12.22
CA ILE A 15 11.49 12.74 11.47
C ILE A 15 12.31 12.82 10.20
N SER A 16 11.63 12.98 9.07
CA SER A 16 12.28 13.22 7.77
C SER A 16 12.68 14.68 7.62
N ASP A 17 13.81 14.93 6.95
CA ASP A 17 14.33 16.27 6.65
C ASP A 17 13.60 16.92 5.47
N SER A 18 12.97 16.12 4.62
CA SER A 18 12.25 16.62 3.45
C SER A 18 10.99 17.39 3.83
N PHE A 19 10.81 18.54 3.18
CA PHE A 19 9.54 19.24 3.12
C PHE A 19 8.58 18.50 2.18
N VAL A 20 7.39 18.15 2.66
CA VAL A 20 6.43 17.28 1.95
C VAL A 20 5.07 17.93 1.70
N THR A 21 4.87 19.17 2.15
CA THR A 21 3.63 19.93 1.93
C THR A 21 3.79 20.89 0.75
N ASP A 22 4.32 20.36 -0.36
CA ASP A 22 4.63 21.08 -1.60
C ASP A 22 3.62 20.78 -2.72
N GLY A 23 2.57 20.00 -2.43
CA GLY A 23 1.55 19.58 -3.39
C GLY A 23 2.00 18.48 -4.35
N ASN A 24 3.23 17.97 -4.21
CA ASN A 24 3.76 16.93 -5.09
C ASN A 24 3.56 15.54 -4.49
N TRP A 25 3.22 14.62 -5.38
CA TRP A 25 3.11 13.21 -5.08
C TRP A 25 4.45 12.62 -4.64
N ARG A 26 4.50 11.93 -3.49
CA ARG A 26 5.70 11.25 -2.99
C ARG A 26 5.38 9.80 -2.62
N LYS A 27 6.38 8.92 -2.72
CA LYS A 27 6.32 7.54 -2.25
C LYS A 27 6.93 7.50 -0.85
N VAL A 28 6.18 6.97 0.10
CA VAL A 28 6.61 6.77 1.48
C VAL A 28 6.66 5.27 1.75
N ALA A 29 7.77 4.78 2.31
CA ALA A 29 7.85 3.44 2.88
C ALA A 29 8.31 3.50 4.32
N VAL A 30 7.55 2.83 5.19
CA VAL A 30 7.90 2.64 6.60
C VAL A 30 8.06 1.16 6.85
N GLU A 31 9.22 0.78 7.34
CA GLU A 31 9.58 -0.60 7.63
C GLU A 31 10.00 -0.71 9.09
N ARG A 32 9.58 -1.79 9.76
CA ARG A 32 10.06 -2.10 11.10
C ARG A 32 10.43 -3.57 11.19
N VAL A 33 11.66 -3.84 11.58
CA VAL A 33 12.16 -5.18 11.89
C VAL A 33 12.65 -5.17 13.34
N GLY A 34 11.95 -5.90 14.20
CA GLY A 34 12.19 -5.85 15.65
C GLY A 34 12.11 -4.42 16.17
N LYS A 35 13.22 -3.89 16.72
CA LYS A 35 13.27 -2.53 17.25
C LYS A 35 13.74 -1.49 16.24
N THR A 36 14.20 -1.89 15.06
CA THR A 36 14.69 -0.95 14.05
C THR A 36 13.53 -0.48 13.19
N ILE A 37 13.29 0.83 13.19
CA ILE A 37 12.37 1.50 12.27
C ILE A 37 13.17 2.19 11.18
N LYS A 38 12.69 2.08 9.94
CA LYS A 38 13.25 2.72 8.76
C LYS A 38 12.17 3.49 8.02
N LEU A 39 12.47 4.73 7.66
CA LEU A 39 11.68 5.59 6.81
C LEU A 39 12.43 5.79 5.50
N ARG A 40 11.75 5.57 4.39
CA ARG A 40 12.21 5.90 3.04
C ARG A 40 11.21 6.83 2.36
N LEU A 41 11.70 7.90 1.75
CA LEU A 41 10.90 8.92 1.09
C LEU A 41 11.48 9.26 -0.29
N SER A 42 10.60 9.34 -1.29
CA SER A 42 10.99 9.75 -2.64
C SER A 42 11.04 11.28 -2.79
N SER A 43 11.77 11.71 -3.81
CA SER A 43 11.61 13.04 -4.41
C SER A 43 10.18 13.24 -4.92
N PRO A 44 9.77 14.50 -5.18
CA PRO A 44 8.55 14.83 -5.90
C PRO A 44 8.40 14.00 -7.18
N SER A 45 7.27 13.32 -7.32
CA SER A 45 6.88 12.58 -8.53
C SER A 45 7.93 11.58 -9.04
N SER A 46 8.74 11.02 -8.13
CA SER A 46 9.77 10.03 -8.41
C SER A 46 9.46 8.67 -7.78
N VAL A 47 9.84 7.59 -8.46
CA VAL A 47 9.73 6.22 -7.92
C VAL A 47 10.89 5.85 -7.00
N ASN A 48 12.00 6.58 -7.08
CA ASN A 48 13.23 6.33 -6.33
C ASN A 48 13.19 7.02 -4.98
N TYR A 49 13.70 6.34 -3.96
CA TYR A 49 13.89 6.93 -2.64
C TYR A 49 15.18 7.76 -2.62
N GLU A 50 15.08 9.00 -2.16
CA GLU A 50 16.22 9.90 -1.98
C GLU A 50 16.59 10.07 -0.51
N GLU A 51 15.60 10.00 0.37
CA GLU A 51 15.83 10.07 1.81
C GLU A 51 15.60 8.70 2.44
N GLU A 52 16.59 8.22 3.20
CA GLU A 52 16.45 7.08 4.09
C GLU A 52 16.91 7.47 5.50
N LYS A 53 16.06 7.22 6.49
CA LYS A 53 16.40 7.38 7.90
C LYS A 53 16.06 6.12 8.66
N ALA A 54 16.92 5.75 9.61
CA ALA A 54 16.66 4.63 10.51
C ALA A 54 16.86 5.05 11.97
N ARG A 55 16.12 4.42 12.87
CA ARG A 55 16.27 4.60 14.32
C ARG A 55 15.93 3.31 15.05
N THR A 56 16.65 3.04 16.13
CA THR A 56 16.32 1.94 17.04
C THR A 56 15.40 2.45 18.13
N ILE A 57 14.27 1.77 18.33
CA ILE A 57 13.32 2.02 19.41
C ILE A 57 13.99 1.64 20.73
N GLY A 58 13.90 2.53 21.72
CA GLY A 58 14.43 2.31 23.07
C GLY A 58 13.67 1.22 23.83
N GLY A 59 14.24 0.78 24.95
CA GLY A 59 13.61 -0.24 25.79
C GLY A 59 13.89 -1.68 25.36
N PHE A 60 13.24 -2.61 26.06
CA PHE A 60 13.45 -4.05 25.89
C PHE A 60 12.40 -4.70 25.01
N LYS A 61 11.22 -4.08 24.87
CA LYS A 61 10.13 -4.61 24.04
C LYS A 61 10.39 -4.44 22.54
N SER A 62 10.08 -5.48 21.76
CA SER A 62 10.29 -5.53 20.30
C SER A 62 9.02 -5.91 19.50
N VAL A 63 7.95 -6.31 20.19
CA VAL A 63 6.71 -6.81 19.58
C VAL A 63 5.64 -5.72 19.59
N LEU A 64 5.04 -5.48 18.42
CA LEU A 64 3.83 -4.64 18.31
C LEU A 64 2.61 -5.53 18.54
N ASN A 65 2.07 -5.50 19.76
CA ASN A 65 0.92 -6.31 20.14
C ASN A 65 -0.38 -5.72 19.58
N LEU A 66 -0.96 -6.37 18.58
CA LEU A 66 -2.24 -6.00 17.99
C LEU A 66 -3.33 -6.97 18.42
N HIS A 67 -4.48 -6.44 18.82
CA HIS A 67 -5.63 -7.23 19.24
C HIS A 67 -6.66 -7.27 18.12
N GLN A 68 -7.02 -8.47 17.65
CA GLN A 68 -7.93 -8.70 16.50
C GLN A 68 -9.23 -7.87 16.56
N LYS A 69 -9.88 -7.82 17.73
CA LYS A 69 -11.17 -7.10 17.90
C LYS A 69 -11.04 -5.63 18.28
N LYS A 70 -9.87 -5.14 18.74
CA LYS A 70 -9.72 -3.80 19.34
C LYS A 70 -8.79 -2.90 18.54
N SER A 71 -7.72 -3.45 17.96
CA SER A 71 -6.83 -2.70 17.10
C SER A 71 -7.55 -2.25 15.83
N ARG A 72 -7.25 -1.03 15.40
CA ARG A 72 -7.82 -0.39 14.22
C ARG A 72 -6.68 0.27 13.46
N LEU A 73 -6.79 0.25 12.13
CA LEU A 73 -5.94 1.02 11.24
C LEU A 73 -6.76 2.17 10.69
N PHE A 74 -6.20 3.38 10.76
CA PHE A 74 -6.81 4.60 10.27
C PHE A 74 -5.90 5.20 9.20
N ILE A 75 -6.49 5.65 8.10
CA ILE A 75 -5.80 6.28 6.97
C ILE A 75 -6.55 7.57 6.65
N GLY A 76 -5.84 8.68 6.47
CA GLY A 76 -6.46 9.99 6.19
C GLY A 76 -7.10 10.69 7.40
N GLY A 77 -7.12 10.06 8.57
CA GLY A 77 -7.58 10.70 9.81
C GLY A 77 -8.16 9.71 10.81
N VAL A 78 -8.32 10.16 12.06
CA VAL A 78 -8.87 9.36 13.16
C VAL A 78 -10.21 9.94 13.60
N VAL A 79 -11.25 9.12 13.56
CA VAL A 79 -12.61 9.52 13.95
C VAL A 79 -12.68 10.04 15.40
N PRO A 80 -13.65 10.92 15.71
CA PRO A 80 -13.89 11.37 17.09
C PRO A 80 -14.14 10.20 18.06
N GLY A 81 -13.80 10.40 19.33
CA GLY A 81 -14.02 9.40 20.39
C GLY A 81 -13.03 8.24 20.44
N VAL A 82 -12.10 8.14 19.48
CA VAL A 82 -10.97 7.20 19.58
C VAL A 82 -9.84 7.82 20.40
N ASN A 83 -9.37 7.10 21.41
CA ASN A 83 -8.19 7.49 22.17
C ASN A 83 -6.94 7.25 21.34
N ILE A 84 -6.12 8.28 21.20
CA ILE A 84 -4.83 8.24 20.50
C ILE A 84 -3.72 8.64 21.45
N SER A 85 -2.48 8.26 21.12
CA SER A 85 -1.30 8.68 21.86
C SER A 85 -1.21 10.21 21.90
N PRO A 86 -0.85 10.83 23.05
CA PRO A 86 -0.63 12.28 23.15
C PRO A 86 0.49 12.78 22.21
N GLU A 87 1.38 11.89 21.76
CA GLU A 87 2.41 12.19 20.77
C GLU A 87 1.84 12.51 19.37
N ILE A 88 0.58 12.15 19.10
CA ILE A 88 -0.11 12.43 17.84
C ILE A 88 -0.92 13.72 18.00
N HIS A 89 -0.42 14.78 17.37
CA HIS A 89 -0.95 16.13 17.56
C HIS A 89 -2.13 16.44 16.62
N ASN A 90 -2.13 15.88 15.42
CA ASN A 90 -3.15 16.11 14.41
C ASN A 90 -3.96 14.83 14.18
N ARG A 91 -5.29 14.97 14.18
CA ARG A 91 -6.24 13.86 13.94
C ARG A 91 -6.73 13.79 12.52
N GLU A 92 -6.57 14.87 11.77
CA GLU A 92 -7.08 15.04 10.41
C GLU A 92 -5.91 15.13 9.43
N PHE A 93 -6.16 14.70 8.20
CA PHE A 93 -5.22 14.83 7.10
C PHE A 93 -5.92 15.48 5.91
N THR A 94 -5.27 16.49 5.35
CA THR A 94 -5.70 17.18 4.14
C THR A 94 -4.67 16.91 3.06
N GLY A 95 -5.07 16.17 2.03
CA GLY A 95 -4.23 15.79 0.91
C GLY A 95 -4.74 14.51 0.26
N ASP A 96 -3.95 13.96 -0.66
CA ASP A 96 -4.30 12.76 -1.41
C ASP A 96 -3.44 11.57 -0.97
N ILE A 97 -4.05 10.38 -0.92
CA ILE A 97 -3.38 9.11 -0.60
C ILE A 97 -3.79 8.09 -1.67
N GLU A 98 -2.80 7.36 -2.19
CA GLU A 98 -3.02 6.25 -3.12
C GLU A 98 -2.04 5.10 -2.83
N ASP A 99 -2.27 3.95 -3.47
CA ASP A 99 -1.38 2.76 -3.45
C ASP A 99 -0.93 2.35 -2.03
N LEU A 100 -1.87 2.27 -1.10
CA LEU A 100 -1.59 1.78 0.25
C LEU A 100 -1.24 0.29 0.18
N ARG A 101 -0.05 -0.05 0.68
CA ARG A 101 0.39 -1.44 0.80
C ARG A 101 0.83 -1.77 2.21
N ILE A 102 0.47 -2.96 2.67
CA ILE A 102 0.89 -3.50 3.98
C ILE A 102 1.50 -4.88 3.73
N HIS A 103 2.76 -5.06 4.10
CA HIS A 103 3.51 -6.29 3.81
C HIS A 103 3.50 -6.71 2.33
N GLY A 104 3.47 -5.74 1.42
CA GLY A 104 3.43 -5.98 -0.04
C GLY A 104 2.02 -6.06 -0.62
N GLU A 105 1.01 -6.38 0.21
CA GLU A 105 -0.38 -6.52 -0.23
C GLU A 105 -1.07 -5.16 -0.40
N THR A 106 -1.77 -4.98 -1.52
CA THR A 106 -2.55 -3.77 -1.80
C THR A 106 -3.80 -3.73 -0.91
N VAL A 107 -3.98 -2.62 -0.21
CA VAL A 107 -5.17 -2.36 0.62
C VAL A 107 -6.05 -1.34 -0.07
N GLY A 108 -7.26 -1.75 -0.44
CA GLY A 108 -8.24 -0.85 -1.06
C GLY A 108 -8.70 0.23 -0.08
N LEU A 109 -8.36 1.49 -0.36
CA LEU A 109 -8.76 2.64 0.47
C LEU A 109 -10.28 2.80 0.56
N TRP A 110 -11.00 2.40 -0.49
CA TRP A 110 -12.47 2.40 -0.54
C TRP A 110 -13.13 1.21 0.19
N ASN A 111 -12.34 0.20 0.58
CA ASN A 111 -12.82 -0.99 1.28
C ASN A 111 -12.68 -0.82 2.81
N ALA A 112 -13.20 0.28 3.34
CA ALA A 112 -13.11 0.60 4.75
C ALA A 112 -14.24 -0.08 5.55
N LYS A 113 -13.92 -0.68 6.71
CA LYS A 113 -14.93 -1.28 7.60
C LYS A 113 -15.91 -0.27 8.19
N LYS A 114 -15.45 0.95 8.49
CA LYS A 114 -16.26 2.02 9.10
C LYS A 114 -15.60 3.38 8.84
N GLY A 115 -16.39 4.39 8.51
CA GLY A 115 -15.94 5.79 8.46
C GLY A 115 -15.00 6.16 7.31
N GLY A 116 -14.78 5.28 6.32
CA GLY A 116 -13.86 5.55 5.22
C GLY A 116 -14.40 6.49 4.13
N ASN A 117 -15.72 6.62 4.00
CA ASN A 117 -16.35 7.43 2.95
C ASN A 117 -16.93 8.76 3.50
N TYR A 118 -16.31 9.33 4.53
CA TYR A 118 -16.73 10.60 5.12
C TYR A 118 -15.75 11.71 4.72
N ASN A 119 -16.24 12.76 4.05
CA ASN A 119 -15.42 13.89 3.57
C ASN A 119 -14.21 13.50 2.71
N VAL A 120 -14.32 12.41 1.95
CA VAL A 120 -13.30 11.97 0.99
C VAL A 120 -13.84 12.09 -0.43
N LYS A 121 -12.93 12.33 -1.38
CA LYS A 121 -13.21 12.31 -2.82
C LYS A 121 -12.03 11.65 -3.54
N GLY A 122 -12.25 11.25 -4.79
CA GLY A 122 -11.16 10.78 -5.63
C GLY A 122 -10.12 11.89 -5.87
N ALA A 123 -8.85 11.49 -5.94
CA ALA A 123 -7.74 12.34 -6.33
C ALA A 123 -7.42 12.17 -7.82
N MET A 124 -6.73 13.15 -8.42
CA MET A 124 -6.15 12.97 -9.74
C MET A 124 -5.03 11.92 -9.67
N LYS A 125 -5.07 10.97 -10.62
CA LYS A 125 -4.09 9.89 -10.70
C LYS A 125 -2.68 10.47 -10.81
N LYS A 126 -1.77 9.91 -10.02
CA LYS A 126 -0.35 10.22 -10.08
C LYS A 126 0.26 9.85 -11.42
N ILE A 127 1.05 10.78 -11.98
CA ILE A 127 1.86 10.54 -13.16
C ILE A 127 3.31 10.47 -12.68
N PHE A 128 3.85 9.25 -12.58
CA PHE A 128 5.29 9.07 -12.38
C PHE A 128 5.98 9.08 -13.74
N ALA A 129 7.08 9.82 -13.85
CA ALA A 129 7.84 9.96 -15.09
C ALA A 129 8.39 8.63 -15.65
N THR A 130 8.37 7.55 -14.86
CA THR A 130 8.92 6.23 -15.23
C THR A 130 7.90 5.11 -15.37
N SER A 131 6.62 5.30 -15.00
CA SER A 131 5.59 4.25 -15.16
C SER A 131 4.92 4.35 -16.53
N LEU A 132 5.72 4.22 -17.58
CA LEU A 132 5.28 4.19 -18.99
C LEU A 132 5.03 2.76 -19.49
N THR A 133 4.81 1.80 -18.59
CA THR A 133 4.20 0.53 -18.98
C THR A 133 2.69 0.73 -19.07
N ASN A 134 2.25 1.35 -20.17
CA ASN A 134 0.85 1.33 -20.62
C ASN A 134 0.41 -0.08 -21.06
N GLU A 135 1.16 -1.13 -20.72
CA GLU A 135 0.73 -2.49 -20.92
C GLU A 135 -0.37 -2.79 -19.92
N ILE A 136 -1.54 -3.17 -20.44
CA ILE A 136 -2.65 -3.69 -19.64
C ILE A 136 -2.18 -5.04 -19.09
N ALA A 137 -1.44 -4.99 -17.98
CA ALA A 137 -1.00 -6.16 -17.25
C ALA A 137 -2.08 -6.50 -16.21
N LEU A 138 -2.70 -7.67 -16.35
CA LEU A 138 -3.57 -8.21 -15.32
C LEU A 138 -2.69 -8.80 -14.22
N SER A 139 -2.96 -8.42 -12.97
CA SER A 139 -2.31 -9.01 -11.80
C SER A 139 -3.35 -9.80 -11.01
N PHE A 140 -2.97 -11.01 -10.59
CA PHE A 140 -3.80 -11.92 -9.82
C PHE A 140 -3.09 -12.24 -8.51
N ASN A 141 -3.81 -12.18 -7.39
CA ASN A 141 -3.29 -12.49 -6.05
C ASN A 141 -3.51 -13.96 -5.63
N GLY A 142 -4.00 -14.80 -6.55
CA GLY A 142 -4.33 -16.22 -6.29
C GLY A 142 -5.81 -16.49 -6.01
N ASP A 143 -6.61 -15.47 -5.66
CA ASP A 143 -8.02 -15.61 -5.31
C ASP A 143 -8.96 -15.14 -6.44
N GLY A 144 -8.70 -15.55 -7.68
CA GLY A 144 -9.54 -15.17 -8.80
C GLY A 144 -9.04 -15.61 -10.17
N TYR A 145 -9.82 -15.27 -11.19
CA TYR A 145 -9.53 -15.54 -12.60
C TYR A 145 -10.18 -14.47 -13.47
N ALA A 146 -9.66 -14.31 -14.70
CA ALA A 146 -10.29 -13.48 -15.72
C ALA A 146 -10.94 -14.38 -16.78
N VAL A 147 -12.15 -14.03 -17.20
CA VAL A 147 -12.86 -14.76 -18.26
C VAL A 147 -12.86 -13.93 -19.52
N TYR A 148 -12.35 -14.52 -20.60
CA TYR A 148 -12.50 -13.96 -21.94
C TYR A 148 -13.43 -14.85 -22.76
N LYS A 149 -14.57 -14.30 -23.19
CA LYS A 149 -15.50 -15.02 -24.06
C LYS A 149 -14.98 -14.94 -25.49
N LEU A 150 -14.47 -16.07 -25.99
CA LEU A 150 -14.16 -16.19 -27.42
C LEU A 150 -15.45 -16.03 -28.23
N GLY A 151 -15.38 -15.31 -29.34
CA GLY A 151 -16.46 -15.26 -30.33
C GLY A 151 -16.62 -16.60 -31.06
N ILE A 152 -17.22 -16.57 -32.25
CA ILE A 152 -17.32 -17.76 -33.10
C ILE A 152 -15.91 -18.27 -33.41
N TRP A 153 -15.55 -19.40 -32.80
CA TRP A 153 -14.21 -20.00 -32.89
C TRP A 153 -14.32 -21.46 -33.32
N ASN A 154 -13.50 -21.86 -34.30
CA ASN A 154 -13.42 -23.24 -34.76
C ASN A 154 -12.15 -23.91 -34.16
N PRO A 155 -12.29 -24.79 -33.16
CA PRO A 155 -11.15 -25.45 -32.52
C PRO A 155 -10.34 -26.35 -33.47
N ARG A 156 -10.90 -26.70 -34.63
CA ARG A 156 -10.20 -27.51 -35.65
C ARG A 156 -9.21 -26.70 -36.48
N LYS A 157 -9.25 -25.37 -36.41
CA LYS A 157 -8.24 -24.49 -37.01
C LYS A 157 -7.14 -24.19 -35.98
N GLN A 158 -5.94 -23.86 -36.47
CA GLN A 158 -4.82 -23.48 -35.62
C GLN A 158 -5.21 -22.32 -34.69
N THR A 159 -4.90 -22.45 -33.40
CA THR A 159 -5.10 -21.42 -32.38
C THR A 159 -3.79 -21.19 -31.66
N ILE A 160 -3.35 -19.93 -31.57
CA ILE A 160 -2.08 -19.54 -30.96
C ILE A 160 -2.40 -18.64 -29.78
N PHE A 161 -1.94 -19.02 -28.59
CA PHE A 161 -2.00 -18.19 -27.39
C PHE A 161 -0.59 -17.72 -27.05
N SER A 162 -0.40 -16.41 -26.95
CA SER A 162 0.86 -15.79 -26.53
C SER A 162 0.61 -15.00 -25.24
N LEU A 163 1.37 -15.31 -24.20
CA LEU A 163 1.29 -14.66 -22.90
C LEU A 163 2.72 -14.37 -22.41
N THR A 164 2.92 -13.16 -21.90
CA THR A 164 4.08 -12.82 -21.08
C THR A 164 3.62 -12.76 -19.63
N PHE A 165 4.29 -13.45 -18.72
CA PHE A 165 3.92 -13.47 -17.30
C PHE A 165 5.14 -13.34 -16.40
N GLN A 166 4.89 -12.88 -15.17
CA GLN A 166 5.85 -12.88 -14.07
C GLN A 166 5.16 -13.44 -12.83
N THR A 167 5.73 -14.47 -12.21
CA THR A 167 5.17 -15.11 -11.01
C THR A 167 6.28 -15.54 -10.06
N TYR A 168 5.96 -15.55 -8.76
CA TYR A 168 6.78 -16.21 -7.73
C TYR A 168 6.18 -17.55 -7.28
N SER A 169 4.94 -17.87 -7.70
CA SER A 169 4.28 -19.12 -7.36
C SER A 169 4.88 -20.27 -8.17
N PRO A 170 5.26 -21.40 -7.53
CA PRO A 170 5.81 -22.54 -8.23
C PRO A 170 4.78 -23.26 -9.11
N ASP A 171 3.50 -23.20 -8.70
CA ASP A 171 2.38 -23.85 -9.38
C ASP A 171 1.24 -22.84 -9.61
N GLY A 172 0.55 -22.96 -10.75
CA GLY A 172 -0.57 -22.09 -11.10
C GLY A 172 -1.22 -22.44 -12.43
N LEU A 173 -2.49 -22.05 -12.58
CA LEU A 173 -3.26 -22.20 -13.81
C LEU A 173 -3.23 -20.89 -14.60
N PHE A 174 -2.63 -20.88 -15.78
CA PHE A 174 -2.58 -19.68 -16.64
C PHE A 174 -3.81 -19.54 -17.54
N ILE A 175 -4.14 -20.58 -18.29
CA ILE A 175 -5.25 -20.57 -19.25
C ILE A 175 -6.00 -21.89 -19.12
N TYR A 176 -7.32 -21.78 -18.97
CA TYR A 176 -8.24 -22.90 -19.07
C TYR A 176 -9.19 -22.64 -20.22
N LEU A 177 -9.22 -23.56 -21.18
CA LEU A 177 -10.15 -23.54 -22.30
C LEU A 177 -10.97 -24.81 -22.26
N GLY A 178 -12.24 -24.66 -21.90
CA GLY A 178 -13.19 -25.75 -21.79
C GLY A 178 -14.58 -25.28 -22.14
N LYS A 179 -15.46 -26.25 -22.39
CA LYS A 179 -16.89 -26.01 -22.35
C LYS A 179 -17.30 -25.98 -20.88
N GLU A 180 -18.27 -25.13 -20.53
CA GLU A 180 -18.98 -25.29 -19.24
C GLU A 180 -19.56 -26.70 -19.12
#